data_AF-A0A8H6JXN0-F1
#
_entry.id   AF-A0A8H6JXN0-F1
#
_cell.length_a   1.000
_cell.length_b   1.000
_cell.length_c   1.000
_cell.angle_alpha   90.00
_cell.angle_beta   90.00
_cell.angle_gamma   90.00
#
_symmetry.space_group_name_H-M   'P 1'
#
loop_
_entity.id
_entity.type
_entity.pdbx_description
1 polymer ?
#
loop_
_entity_poly.entity_id
_entity_poly.type
_entity_poly.pdbx_seq_one_letter_code
_entity_poly.pdbx_strand_id
1 'polypeptide(L)'
;MVSTRSTSRALPNHDISPPSTPPSRAIATMPATSAASAWSHAPTSPTLLWLLISLPLVTWDTIYVLLRPWTMPGGSLHWPLWVPYALYGEVDHVYGWKAFNARSGFTSAQGFLNAVETAMYLWYIWVYVSRGKVEGGRKTVGGRDGALAVVVGFSAAVMTLSKTVLYWANEYFSGFDNIGHNAPIDLLFLWIIPNGAWLLGSGYMIASLGGDIVDGLALASKATKTE
;
A
#
# COMPACT_ATOMS: atom_id res chain seq x y z
N MET A 1 65.03 58.23 -80.07
CA MET A 1 64.98 57.46 -78.81
C MET A 1 63.64 57.73 -78.13
N VAL A 2 62.88 56.66 -77.90
CA VAL A 2 61.69 56.47 -77.06
C VAL A 2 60.83 57.72 -76.73
N SER A 3 59.67 57.78 -77.36
CA SER A 3 58.54 58.66 -77.07
C SER A 3 57.35 57.82 -76.56
N THR A 4 56.48 58.49 -75.81
CA THR A 4 55.13 58.09 -75.34
C THR A 4 55.02 57.34 -73.99
N ARG A 5 54.69 58.09 -72.93
CA ARG A 5 53.92 57.61 -71.78
C ARG A 5 52.45 57.88 -72.06
N SER A 6 51.64 56.82 -72.11
CA SER A 6 50.19 56.87 -72.19
C SER A 6 49.62 56.38 -70.86
N THR A 7 48.78 57.19 -70.21
CA THR A 7 47.96 56.79 -69.07
C THR A 7 46.54 57.25 -69.33
N SER A 8 45.70 56.30 -69.77
CA SER A 8 44.28 56.47 -70.02
C SER A 8 43.48 56.29 -68.73
N ARG A 9 42.70 57.33 -68.43
CA ARG A 9 41.33 57.37 -67.86
C ARG A 9 40.75 56.06 -67.30
N ALA A 10 40.46 56.06 -65.99
CA ALA A 10 39.61 55.08 -65.33
C ALA A 10 38.11 55.40 -65.52
N LEU A 11 37.31 54.36 -65.80
CA LEU A 11 35.85 54.32 -65.72
C LEU A 11 35.45 52.96 -65.10
N PRO A 12 34.26 52.88 -64.46
CA PRO A 12 33.99 52.02 -63.31
C PRO A 12 33.63 50.59 -63.73
N ASN A 13 33.98 49.61 -62.89
CA ASN A 13 33.53 48.23 -63.07
C ASN A 13 32.69 47.76 -61.87
N HIS A 14 31.53 47.24 -62.23
CA HIS A 14 30.47 46.68 -61.40
C HIS A 14 30.94 45.46 -60.60
N ASP A 15 30.60 45.41 -59.31
CA ASP A 15 30.75 44.23 -58.46
C ASP A 15 29.79 43.11 -58.90
N ILE A 16 30.33 41.91 -59.10
CA ILE A 16 29.59 40.67 -59.34
C ILE A 16 29.68 39.83 -58.06
N SER A 17 28.56 39.69 -57.34
CA SER A 17 28.44 38.78 -56.19
C SER A 17 28.21 37.33 -56.65
N PRO A 18 28.80 36.31 -55.99
CA PRO A 18 28.54 34.91 -56.29
C PRO A 18 27.20 34.41 -55.67
N PRO A 19 26.63 33.29 -56.20
CA PRO A 19 25.29 32.84 -55.83
C PRO A 19 25.25 32.10 -54.48
N SER A 20 24.17 32.32 -53.74
CA SER A 20 23.88 31.74 -52.43
C SER A 20 23.48 30.26 -52.50
N THR A 21 24.07 29.45 -51.61
CA THR A 21 23.75 28.03 -51.40
C THR A 21 22.48 27.89 -50.54
N PRO A 22 21.53 26.99 -50.86
CA PRO A 22 20.35 26.78 -50.02
C PRO A 22 20.70 26.03 -48.72
N PRO A 23 20.04 26.31 -47.58
CA PRO A 23 20.34 25.67 -46.31
C PRO A 23 19.89 24.21 -46.28
N SER A 24 20.77 23.34 -45.79
CA SER A 24 20.49 21.93 -45.53
C SER A 24 19.45 21.81 -44.42
N ARG A 25 18.33 21.14 -44.73
CA ARG A 25 17.19 20.94 -43.83
C ARG A 25 17.61 19.95 -42.74
N ALA A 26 17.76 20.43 -41.50
CA ALA A 26 18.01 19.57 -40.35
C ALA A 26 16.87 18.55 -40.23
N ILE A 27 17.21 17.27 -40.28
CA ILE A 27 16.28 16.18 -39.96
C ILE A 27 15.99 16.30 -38.47
N ALA A 28 14.78 16.73 -38.13
CA ALA A 28 14.30 16.70 -36.77
C ALA A 28 14.32 15.25 -36.29
N THR A 29 15.21 14.94 -35.34
CA THR A 29 15.17 13.71 -34.57
C THR A 29 13.79 13.63 -33.94
N MET A 30 12.97 12.67 -34.39
CA MET A 30 11.65 12.47 -33.81
C MET A 30 11.83 12.23 -32.31
N PRO A 31 10.98 12.83 -31.44
CA PRO A 31 11.02 12.50 -30.02
C PRO A 31 10.78 11.01 -29.90
N ALA A 32 11.69 10.31 -29.23
CA ALA A 32 11.52 8.91 -28.89
C ALA A 32 10.11 8.75 -28.33
N THR A 33 9.31 7.88 -28.95
CA THR A 33 8.04 7.41 -28.42
C THR A 33 8.25 7.13 -26.94
N SER A 34 7.53 7.85 -26.06
CA SER A 34 7.63 7.62 -24.63
C SER A 34 7.43 6.13 -24.41
N ALA A 35 8.48 5.42 -23.98
CA ALA A 35 8.37 4.02 -23.64
C ALA A 35 7.15 3.89 -22.73
N ALA A 36 6.20 3.02 -23.10
CA ALA A 36 4.99 2.83 -22.32
C ALA A 36 5.40 2.64 -20.86
N SER A 37 4.92 3.53 -19.97
CA SER A 37 5.32 3.50 -18.56
C SER A 37 5.02 2.12 -18.01
N ALA A 38 6.05 1.36 -17.67
CA ALA A 38 5.89 0.06 -17.05
C ALA A 38 5.14 0.21 -15.72
N TRP A 39 4.24 -0.74 -15.43
CA TRP A 39 3.50 -0.74 -14.16
C TRP A 39 4.48 -0.93 -12.99
N SER A 40 4.26 -0.17 -11.91
CA SER A 40 4.96 -0.33 -10.65
C SER A 40 4.06 0.04 -9.48
N HIS A 41 4.30 -0.61 -8.34
CA HIS A 41 3.57 -0.38 -7.11
C HIS A 41 4.41 0.41 -6.11
N ALA A 42 3.76 1.31 -5.38
CA ALA A 42 4.31 1.90 -4.17
C ALA A 42 3.17 2.11 -3.16
N PRO A 43 3.29 1.58 -1.93
CA PRO A 43 2.30 1.75 -0.88
C PRO A 43 2.00 3.25 -0.69
N THR A 44 0.73 3.58 -0.51
CA THR A 44 0.32 4.95 -0.20
C THR A 44 0.72 5.31 1.23
N SER A 45 0.88 6.60 1.52
CA SER A 45 1.18 7.04 2.90
C SER A 45 0.13 6.58 3.92
N PRO A 46 -1.19 6.62 3.61
CA PRO A 46 -2.19 6.06 4.51
C PRO A 46 -2.05 4.55 4.72
N THR A 47 -1.71 3.76 3.69
CA THR A 47 -1.44 2.32 3.84
C THR A 47 -0.25 2.08 4.76
N LEU A 48 0.85 2.81 4.58
CA LEU A 48 2.03 2.67 5.45
C LEU A 48 1.74 3.09 6.89
N LEU A 49 1.01 4.18 7.09
CA LEU A 49 0.59 4.63 8.41
C LEU A 49 -0.30 3.60 9.10
N TRP A 50 -1.28 3.06 8.36
CA TRP A 50 -2.16 2.02 8.88
C TRP A 50 -1.37 0.78 9.28
N LEU A 51 -0.46 0.29 8.44
CA LEU A 51 0.39 -0.86 8.75
C LEU A 51 1.32 -0.62 9.93
N LEU A 52 1.85 0.61 10.08
CA LEU A 52 2.69 0.99 11.21
C LEU A 52 1.92 0.88 12.55
N ILE A 53 0.62 1.19 12.53
CA ILE A 53 -0.24 1.12 13.71
C ILE A 53 -0.78 -0.30 13.92
N SER A 54 -1.27 -0.94 12.87
CA SER A 54 -1.96 -2.22 12.95
C SER A 54 -1.02 -3.37 13.30
N LEU A 55 0.18 -3.43 12.72
CA LEU A 55 1.10 -4.55 12.95
C LEU A 55 1.48 -4.72 14.43
N PRO A 56 1.90 -3.67 15.17
CA PRO A 56 2.15 -3.80 16.60
C PRO A 56 0.91 -4.20 17.40
N LEU A 57 -0.25 -3.59 17.12
CA LEU A 57 -1.49 -3.86 17.85
C LEU A 57 -1.99 -5.29 17.63
N VAL A 58 -2.02 -5.75 16.39
CA VAL A 58 -2.45 -7.10 16.02
C VAL A 58 -1.46 -8.14 16.54
N THR A 59 -0.15 -7.84 16.54
CA THR A 59 0.85 -8.73 17.14
C THR A 59 0.63 -8.86 18.65
N TRP A 60 0.43 -7.74 19.35
CA TRP A 60 0.16 -7.72 20.78
C TRP A 60 -1.10 -8.51 21.15
N ASP A 61 -2.16 -8.33 20.35
CA ASP A 61 -3.42 -9.06 20.47
C ASP A 61 -3.28 -10.56 20.19
N THR A 62 -2.59 -10.92 19.11
CA THR A 62 -2.31 -12.31 18.75
C THR A 62 -1.62 -13.05 19.90
N ILE A 63 -0.60 -12.43 20.49
CA ILE A 63 0.13 -13.03 21.60
C ILE A 63 -0.77 -13.13 22.84
N TYR A 64 -1.57 -12.09 23.12
CA TYR A 64 -2.55 -12.16 24.21
C TYR A 64 -3.47 -13.36 24.05
N VAL A 65 -4.07 -13.53 22.87
CA VAL A 65 -5.07 -14.55 22.59
C VAL A 65 -4.47 -15.96 22.59
N LEU A 66 -3.35 -16.16 21.91
CA LEU A 66 -2.78 -17.50 21.70
C LEU A 66 -2.03 -18.05 22.92
N LEU A 67 -1.60 -17.19 23.85
CA LEU A 67 -0.92 -17.59 25.08
C LEU A 67 -1.82 -17.58 26.32
N ARG A 68 -3.16 -17.52 26.16
CA ARG A 68 -4.08 -17.70 27.28
C ARG A 68 -3.90 -19.11 27.89
N PRO A 69 -3.94 -19.25 29.22
CA PRO A 69 -4.29 -18.24 30.22
C PRO A 69 -3.09 -17.45 30.77
N TRP A 70 -1.85 -17.70 30.33
CA TRP A 70 -0.67 -17.03 30.90
C TRP A 70 -0.70 -15.51 30.75
N THR A 71 -1.30 -15.01 29.68
CA THR A 71 -1.49 -13.59 29.38
C THR A 71 -2.76 -12.98 29.99
N MET A 72 -3.70 -13.78 30.50
CA MET A 72 -4.95 -13.32 31.12
C MET A 72 -4.74 -12.82 32.56
N PRO A 73 -5.66 -12.02 33.13
CA PRO A 73 -5.56 -11.57 34.52
C PRO A 73 -5.31 -12.73 35.51
N GLY A 74 -4.23 -12.63 36.30
CA GLY A 74 -3.75 -13.69 37.19
C GLY A 74 -2.71 -14.64 36.58
N GLY A 75 -2.46 -14.57 35.28
CA GLY A 75 -1.43 -15.34 34.59
C GLY A 75 -0.02 -14.74 34.74
N SER A 76 1.00 -15.59 34.59
CA SER A 76 2.41 -15.21 34.82
C SER A 76 2.98 -14.24 33.80
N LEU A 77 2.38 -14.13 32.61
CA LEU A 77 2.80 -13.20 31.56
C LEU A 77 1.97 -11.91 31.56
N HIS A 78 0.81 -11.88 32.22
CA HIS A 78 -0.13 -10.75 32.15
C HIS A 78 0.51 -9.38 32.45
N TRP A 79 1.34 -9.33 33.49
CA TRP A 79 2.13 -8.15 33.83
C TRP A 79 3.49 -8.18 33.11
N PRO A 80 3.97 -7.06 32.53
CA PRO A 80 3.34 -5.73 32.48
C PRO A 80 2.54 -5.46 31.19
N LEU A 81 2.70 -6.29 30.16
CA LEU A 81 2.31 -5.93 28.79
C LEU A 81 0.83 -6.11 28.49
N TRP A 82 0.13 -7.01 29.19
CA TRP A 82 -1.28 -7.34 28.88
C TRP A 82 -2.27 -6.84 29.94
N VAL A 83 -1.82 -6.01 30.88
CA VAL A 83 -2.66 -5.39 31.90
C VAL A 83 -3.93 -4.73 31.34
N PRO A 84 -3.89 -4.00 30.20
CA PRO A 84 -5.11 -3.41 29.64
C PRO A 84 -6.18 -4.43 29.26
N TYR A 85 -5.80 -5.69 28.99
CA TYR A 85 -6.76 -6.75 28.68
C TYR A 85 -7.61 -7.19 29.87
N ALA A 86 -7.27 -6.79 31.11
CA ALA A 86 -8.16 -6.97 32.25
C ALA A 86 -9.47 -6.20 32.03
N LEU A 87 -9.38 -4.89 31.76
CA LEU A 87 -10.53 -4.06 31.43
C LEU A 87 -11.17 -4.50 30.10
N TYR A 88 -10.36 -4.78 29.08
CA TYR A 88 -10.91 -5.15 27.78
C TYR A 88 -11.72 -6.45 27.85
N GLY A 89 -11.28 -7.44 28.63
CA GLY A 89 -12.01 -8.69 28.84
C GLY A 89 -13.29 -8.55 29.66
N GLU A 90 -13.47 -7.45 30.40
CA GLU A 90 -14.71 -7.10 31.09
C GLU A 90 -15.69 -6.39 30.17
N VAL A 91 -15.19 -5.56 29.25
CA VAL A 91 -16.02 -4.92 28.21
C VAL A 91 -16.45 -5.95 27.18
N ASP A 92 -15.52 -6.76 26.73
CA ASP A 92 -15.69 -7.71 25.66
C ASP A 92 -15.36 -9.11 26.16
N HIS A 93 -16.41 -9.83 26.54
CA HIS A 93 -16.25 -11.13 27.16
C HIS A 93 -15.61 -12.18 26.24
N VAL A 94 -15.49 -11.95 24.91
CA VAL A 94 -14.73 -12.86 24.02
C VAL A 94 -13.23 -12.87 24.39
N TYR A 95 -12.75 -11.79 25.02
CA TYR A 95 -11.37 -11.66 25.52
C TYR A 95 -11.18 -12.12 26.96
N GLY A 96 -12.28 -12.33 27.70
CA GLY A 96 -12.28 -12.59 29.12
C GLY A 96 -12.45 -14.06 29.53
N TRP A 97 -12.56 -14.27 30.84
CA TRP A 97 -12.72 -15.60 31.45
C TRP A 97 -14.03 -16.29 31.04
N LYS A 98 -15.10 -15.55 30.72
CA LYS A 98 -16.37 -16.12 30.22
C LYS A 98 -16.12 -17.01 29.00
N ALA A 99 -15.55 -16.45 27.93
CA ALA A 99 -15.30 -17.19 26.70
C ALA A 99 -14.25 -18.29 26.88
N PHE A 100 -13.19 -18.03 27.67
CA PHE A 100 -12.15 -19.02 27.94
C PHE A 100 -12.71 -20.25 28.67
N ASN A 101 -13.46 -20.05 29.75
CA ASN A 101 -14.06 -21.14 30.55
C ASN A 101 -15.13 -21.90 29.76
N ALA A 102 -15.88 -21.20 28.90
CA ALA A 102 -16.84 -21.81 27.98
C ALA A 102 -16.17 -22.58 26.82
N ARG A 103 -14.83 -22.55 26.72
CA ARG A 103 -14.06 -23.13 25.61
C ARG A 103 -14.54 -22.62 24.24
N SER A 104 -14.91 -21.35 24.17
CA SER A 104 -15.29 -20.71 22.91
C SER A 104 -14.07 -20.60 22.00
N GLY A 105 -14.11 -21.27 20.84
CA GLY A 105 -13.02 -21.25 19.87
C GLY A 105 -12.92 -19.96 19.04
N PHE A 106 -13.93 -19.08 19.13
CA PHE A 106 -14.06 -17.92 18.24
C PHE A 106 -12.85 -16.98 18.33
N THR A 107 -12.53 -16.50 19.53
CA THR A 107 -11.41 -15.56 19.74
C THR A 107 -10.07 -16.18 19.38
N SER A 108 -9.84 -17.44 19.73
CA SER A 108 -8.60 -18.14 19.38
C SER A 108 -8.44 -18.32 17.86
N ALA A 109 -9.53 -18.62 17.13
CA ALA A 109 -9.51 -18.68 15.68
C ALA A 109 -9.21 -17.32 15.05
N GLN A 110 -9.78 -16.25 15.60
CA GLN A 110 -9.48 -14.87 15.21
C GLN A 110 -7.98 -14.55 15.42
N GLY A 111 -7.43 -14.89 16.59
CA GLY A 111 -6.00 -14.73 16.90
C GLY A 111 -5.08 -15.53 15.98
N PHE A 112 -5.47 -16.74 15.57
CA PHE A 112 -4.71 -17.49 14.57
C PHE A 112 -4.68 -16.78 13.21
N LEU A 113 -5.82 -16.27 12.74
CA LEU A 113 -5.85 -15.47 11.51
C LEU A 113 -5.08 -14.15 11.64
N ASN A 114 -5.07 -13.53 12.81
CA ASN A 114 -4.20 -12.37 13.09
C ASN A 114 -2.71 -12.70 12.88
N ALA A 115 -2.25 -13.89 13.29
CA ALA A 115 -0.88 -14.33 13.04
C ALA A 115 -0.57 -14.47 11.54
N VAL A 116 -1.49 -15.08 10.78
CA VAL A 116 -1.36 -15.24 9.32
C VAL A 116 -1.34 -13.88 8.61
N GLU A 117 -2.30 -13.01 8.94
CA GLU A 117 -2.39 -11.65 8.43
C GLU A 117 -1.11 -10.84 8.71
N THR A 118 -0.60 -10.92 9.95
CA THR A 118 0.64 -10.26 10.36
C THR A 118 1.82 -10.74 9.51
N ALA A 119 1.94 -12.05 9.30
CA ALA A 119 3.00 -12.61 8.45
C ALA A 119 2.90 -12.12 7.00
N MET A 120 1.69 -12.04 6.45
CA MET A 120 1.44 -11.54 5.09
C MET A 120 1.81 -10.06 4.96
N TYR A 121 1.43 -9.22 5.92
CA TYR A 121 1.79 -7.80 5.89
C TYR A 121 3.28 -7.55 6.10
N LEU A 122 3.93 -8.29 7.00
CA LEU A 122 5.38 -8.23 7.16
C LEU A 122 6.11 -8.63 5.87
N TRP A 123 5.62 -9.68 5.19
CA TRP A 123 6.16 -10.09 3.90
C TRP A 123 5.95 -9.02 2.83
N TYR A 124 4.75 -8.42 2.74
CA TYR A 124 4.45 -7.30 1.85
C TYR A 124 5.42 -6.12 2.03
N ILE A 125 5.61 -5.68 3.27
CA ILE A 125 6.56 -4.60 3.61
C ILE A 125 7.99 -5.03 3.27
N TRP A 126 8.38 -6.26 3.59
CA TRP A 126 9.71 -6.77 3.27
C TRP A 126 9.98 -6.75 1.77
N VAL A 127 9.04 -7.18 0.91
CA VAL A 127 9.20 -7.09 -0.55
C VAL A 127 9.36 -5.63 -0.97
N TYR A 128 8.50 -4.72 -0.48
CA TYR A 128 8.60 -3.31 -0.79
C TYR A 128 9.96 -2.70 -0.41
N VAL A 129 10.44 -3.00 0.80
CA VAL A 129 11.70 -2.46 1.32
C VAL A 129 12.92 -3.09 0.63
N SER A 130 12.92 -4.40 0.39
CA SER A 130 14.09 -5.11 -0.14
C SER A 130 14.22 -5.08 -1.66
N ARG A 131 13.11 -5.00 -2.39
CA ARG A 131 13.08 -5.06 -3.86
C ARG A 131 12.76 -3.73 -4.53
N GLY A 132 12.32 -2.73 -3.76
CA GLY A 132 11.97 -1.43 -4.29
C GLY A 132 13.17 -0.62 -4.77
N LYS A 133 13.03 0.03 -5.93
CA LYS A 133 14.03 0.92 -6.53
C LYS A 133 13.54 2.35 -6.48
N VAL A 134 14.47 3.30 -6.35
CA VAL A 134 14.13 4.73 -6.39
C VAL A 134 14.18 5.20 -7.84
N GLU A 135 13.03 5.53 -8.40
CA GLU A 135 12.88 6.06 -9.75
C GLU A 135 12.07 7.37 -9.67
N GLY A 136 12.57 8.46 -10.26
CA GLY A 136 11.90 9.77 -10.21
C GLY A 136 11.69 10.33 -8.78
N GLY A 137 12.55 9.96 -7.82
CA GLY A 137 12.46 10.39 -6.42
C GLY A 137 11.45 9.61 -5.57
N ARG A 138 10.78 8.59 -6.12
CA ARG A 138 9.86 7.71 -5.40
C ARG A 138 10.35 6.27 -5.44
N LYS A 139 10.27 5.57 -4.30
CA LYS A 139 10.57 4.14 -4.25
C LYS A 139 9.36 3.35 -4.77
N THR A 140 9.59 2.48 -5.74
CA THR A 140 8.56 1.63 -6.36
C THR A 140 9.07 0.20 -6.55
N VAL A 141 8.17 -0.78 -6.62
CA VAL A 141 8.46 -2.16 -7.00
C VAL A 141 7.65 -2.51 -8.23
N GLY A 142 8.33 -2.79 -9.35
CA GLY A 142 7.71 -3.25 -10.58
C GLY A 142 7.74 -4.77 -10.75
N GLY A 143 7.21 -5.22 -11.88
CA GLY A 143 7.30 -6.63 -12.32
C GLY A 143 6.60 -7.62 -11.39
N ARG A 144 7.09 -8.88 -11.39
CA ARG A 144 6.49 -9.99 -10.63
C ARG A 144 6.51 -9.73 -9.13
N ASP A 145 7.59 -9.17 -8.59
CA ASP A 145 7.72 -8.90 -7.16
C ASP A 145 6.66 -7.88 -6.70
N GLY A 146 6.48 -6.80 -7.46
CA GLY A 146 5.44 -5.80 -7.19
C GLY A 146 4.04 -6.40 -7.27
N ALA A 147 3.77 -7.20 -8.29
CA ALA A 147 2.47 -7.86 -8.46
C ALA A 147 2.16 -8.82 -7.29
N LEU A 148 3.14 -9.64 -6.87
CA LEU A 148 2.96 -10.54 -5.73
C LEU A 148 2.78 -9.76 -4.42
N ALA A 149 3.53 -8.67 -4.22
CA ALA A 149 3.36 -7.80 -3.06
C ALA A 149 1.92 -7.27 -2.98
N VAL A 150 1.41 -6.69 -4.06
CA VAL A 150 0.04 -6.15 -4.11
C VAL A 150 -1.00 -7.24 -3.84
N VAL A 151 -0.86 -8.43 -4.45
CA VAL A 151 -1.79 -9.55 -4.22
C VAL A 151 -1.80 -9.98 -2.75
N VAL A 152 -0.62 -10.18 -2.14
CA VAL A 152 -0.54 -10.60 -0.73
C VAL A 152 -1.09 -9.52 0.20
N GLY A 153 -0.73 -8.26 0.00
CA GLY A 153 -1.25 -7.15 0.80
C GLY A 153 -2.78 -6.99 0.66
N PHE A 154 -3.31 -7.17 -0.54
CA PHE A 154 -4.75 -7.15 -0.81
C PHE A 154 -5.45 -8.31 -0.11
N SER A 155 -4.94 -9.54 -0.23
CA SER A 155 -5.52 -10.72 0.43
C SER A 155 -5.51 -10.59 1.95
N ALA A 156 -4.45 -10.05 2.54
CA ALA A 156 -4.40 -9.76 3.97
C ALA A 156 -5.48 -8.74 4.38
N ALA A 157 -5.64 -7.66 3.61
CA ALA A 157 -6.67 -6.65 3.89
C ALA A 157 -8.10 -7.20 3.78
N VAL A 158 -8.38 -8.05 2.78
CA VAL A 158 -9.67 -8.77 2.68
C VAL A 158 -9.87 -9.66 3.91
N MET A 159 -8.85 -10.40 4.33
CA MET A 159 -8.92 -11.23 5.53
C MET A 159 -9.28 -10.41 6.78
N THR A 160 -8.62 -9.27 7.01
CA THR A 160 -8.93 -8.36 8.12
C THR A 160 -10.37 -7.89 8.09
N LEU A 161 -10.84 -7.42 6.92
CA LEU A 161 -12.20 -6.91 6.76
C LEU A 161 -13.22 -8.03 7.03
N SER A 162 -13.08 -9.18 6.38
CA SER A 162 -14.00 -10.31 6.52
C SER A 162 -14.06 -10.82 7.95
N LYS A 163 -12.91 -10.93 8.61
CA LYS A 163 -12.79 -11.34 10.01
C LYS A 163 -13.49 -10.37 10.95
N THR A 164 -13.32 -9.06 10.73
CA THR A 164 -13.96 -8.02 11.53
C THR A 164 -15.47 -7.98 11.30
N VAL A 165 -15.93 -8.11 10.06
CA VAL A 165 -17.37 -8.23 9.74
C VAL A 165 -17.97 -9.47 10.40
N LEU A 166 -17.28 -10.61 10.33
CA LEU A 166 -17.69 -11.83 11.02
C LEU A 166 -17.79 -11.62 12.53
N TYR A 167 -16.88 -10.83 13.11
CA TYR A 167 -16.93 -10.53 14.53
C TYR A 167 -18.21 -9.76 14.91
N TRP A 168 -18.54 -8.70 14.17
CA TRP A 168 -19.77 -7.95 14.37
C TRP A 168 -21.02 -8.81 14.15
N ALA A 169 -21.01 -9.65 13.11
CA ALA A 169 -22.11 -10.56 12.83
C ALA A 169 -22.29 -11.59 13.95
N ASN A 170 -21.19 -12.14 14.50
CA ASN A 170 -21.23 -13.08 15.60
C ASN A 170 -21.91 -12.48 16.84
N GLU A 171 -21.60 -11.23 17.19
CA GLU A 171 -22.28 -10.54 18.29
C GLU A 171 -23.76 -10.31 17.97
N TYR A 172 -24.09 -9.84 16.77
CA TYR A 172 -25.49 -9.63 16.38
C TYR A 172 -26.32 -10.93 16.47
N PHE A 173 -25.83 -12.03 15.90
CA PHE A 173 -26.54 -13.31 15.86
C PHE A 173 -26.53 -14.08 17.19
N SER A 174 -25.63 -13.73 18.11
CA SER A 174 -25.63 -14.27 19.48
C SER A 174 -26.46 -13.44 20.47
N GLY A 175 -27.15 -12.39 20.00
CA GLY A 175 -27.93 -11.50 20.86
C GLY A 175 -27.05 -10.58 21.71
N PHE A 176 -25.87 -10.22 21.20
CA PHE A 176 -24.86 -9.41 21.87
C PHE A 176 -24.35 -10.05 23.17
N ASP A 177 -24.19 -11.37 23.20
CA ASP A 177 -23.87 -12.13 24.41
C ASP A 177 -22.56 -11.67 25.09
N ASN A 178 -21.58 -11.16 24.34
CA ASN A 178 -20.30 -10.76 24.91
C ASN A 178 -20.18 -9.27 25.22
N ILE A 179 -21.07 -8.44 24.67
CA ILE A 179 -20.95 -6.97 24.74
C ILE A 179 -22.22 -6.25 25.22
N GLY A 180 -23.36 -6.93 25.27
CA GLY A 180 -24.67 -6.33 25.54
C GLY A 180 -24.87 -5.86 26.98
N HIS A 181 -23.98 -6.24 27.90
CA HIS A 181 -24.01 -5.81 29.30
C HIS A 181 -23.42 -4.41 29.52
N ASN A 182 -22.69 -3.86 28.55
CA ASN A 182 -22.02 -2.58 28.69
C ASN A 182 -22.98 -1.40 28.65
N ALA A 183 -22.61 -0.30 29.31
CA ALA A 183 -23.26 0.98 29.06
C ALA A 183 -23.05 1.41 27.59
N PRO A 184 -24.02 2.08 26.94
CA PRO A 184 -23.90 2.46 25.53
C PRO A 184 -22.66 3.31 25.21
N ILE A 185 -22.22 4.14 26.16
CA ILE A 185 -21.05 5.00 25.99
C ILE A 185 -19.74 4.20 26.02
N ASP A 186 -19.63 3.23 26.92
CA ASP A 186 -18.46 2.35 27.03
C ASP A 186 -18.38 1.46 25.80
N LEU A 187 -19.52 0.92 25.36
CA LEU A 187 -19.60 0.14 24.13
C LEU A 187 -19.15 0.96 22.90
N LEU A 188 -19.55 2.23 22.83
CA LEU A 188 -19.17 3.11 21.72
C LEU A 188 -17.64 3.30 21.64
N PHE A 189 -17.01 3.65 22.76
CA PHE A 189 -15.59 4.01 22.77
C PHE A 189 -14.64 2.82 22.88
N LEU A 190 -15.03 1.74 23.56
CA LEU A 190 -14.17 0.60 23.86
C LEU A 190 -14.39 -0.57 22.91
N TRP A 191 -15.49 -0.59 22.15
CA TRP A 191 -15.76 -1.67 21.20
C TRP A 191 -16.07 -1.18 19.78
N ILE A 192 -17.05 -0.28 19.61
CA ILE A 192 -17.51 0.16 18.27
C ILE A 192 -16.43 0.92 17.52
N ILE A 193 -15.89 2.00 18.10
CA ILE A 193 -14.89 2.83 17.44
C ILE A 193 -13.59 2.04 17.15
N PRO A 194 -13.03 1.28 18.11
CA PRO A 194 -11.86 0.45 17.86
C PRO A 194 -12.11 -0.55 16.72
N ASN A 195 -13.12 -1.41 16.80
CA ASN A 195 -13.37 -2.38 15.73
C ASN A 195 -13.76 -1.71 14.39
N GLY A 196 -14.45 -0.57 14.43
CA GLY A 196 -14.81 0.21 13.25
C GLY A 196 -13.59 0.74 12.50
N ALA A 197 -12.52 1.13 13.19
CA ALA A 197 -11.29 1.55 12.54
C ALA A 197 -10.66 0.42 11.69
N TRP A 198 -10.84 -0.85 12.07
CA TRP A 198 -10.30 -1.99 11.32
C TRP A 198 -11.08 -2.19 10.02
N LEU A 199 -12.38 -1.93 10.01
CA LEU A 199 -13.20 -1.91 8.79
C LEU A 199 -12.73 -0.80 7.83
N LEU A 200 -12.48 0.40 8.35
CA LEU A 200 -12.06 1.55 7.53
C LEU A 200 -10.65 1.36 6.96
N GLY A 201 -9.69 0.97 7.80
CA GLY A 201 -8.30 0.78 7.39
C GLY A 201 -8.14 -0.34 6.36
N SER A 202 -8.76 -1.50 6.61
CA SER A 202 -8.74 -2.62 5.66
C SER A 202 -9.52 -2.30 4.39
N GLY A 203 -10.69 -1.66 4.49
CA GLY A 203 -11.47 -1.21 3.34
C GLY A 203 -10.70 -0.26 2.42
N TYR A 204 -9.96 0.69 3.01
CA TYR A 204 -9.07 1.58 2.25
C TYR A 204 -7.95 0.80 1.55
N MET A 205 -7.29 -0.14 2.24
CA MET A 205 -6.23 -0.94 1.63
C MET A 205 -6.75 -1.82 0.49
N ILE A 206 -7.95 -2.39 0.63
CA ILE A 206 -8.61 -3.15 -0.45
C ILE A 206 -8.83 -2.26 -1.67
N ALA A 207 -9.35 -1.05 -1.48
CA ALA A 207 -9.56 -0.11 -2.58
C ALA A 207 -8.24 0.31 -3.24
N SER A 208 -7.21 0.65 -2.45
CA SER A 208 -5.91 1.09 -2.94
C SER A 208 -5.17 -0.03 -3.69
N LEU A 209 -4.98 -1.19 -3.05
CA LEU A 209 -4.23 -2.30 -3.63
C LEU A 209 -5.03 -2.98 -4.75
N GLY A 210 -6.36 -3.03 -4.63
CA GLY A 210 -7.25 -3.52 -5.69
C GLY A 210 -7.18 -2.64 -6.94
N GLY A 211 -7.09 -1.32 -6.76
CA GLY A 211 -6.84 -0.38 -7.87
C GLY A 211 -5.55 -0.71 -8.61
N ASP A 212 -4.45 -0.94 -7.88
CA ASP A 212 -3.17 -1.32 -8.49
C ASP A 212 -3.25 -2.63 -9.31
N ILE A 213 -4.03 -3.62 -8.84
CA ILE A 213 -4.29 -4.86 -9.58
C ILE A 213 -5.03 -4.56 -10.89
N VAL A 214 -6.11 -3.77 -10.82
CA VAL A 214 -6.93 -3.41 -11.99
C VAL A 214 -6.09 -2.62 -13.01
N ASP A 215 -5.33 -1.64 -12.56
CA ASP A 215 -4.48 -0.82 -13.41
C ASP A 215 -3.39 -1.65 -14.11
N GLY A 216 -2.78 -2.59 -13.38
CA GLY A 216 -1.81 -3.53 -13.95
C GLY A 216 -2.41 -4.41 -15.05
N LEU A 217 -3.60 -4.97 -14.81
CA LEU A 217 -4.32 -5.79 -15.80
C LEU A 217 -4.78 -4.96 -17.02
N ALA A 218 -5.22 -3.71 -16.80
CA ALA A 218 -5.63 -2.80 -17.86
C ALA A 218 -4.44 -2.40 -18.74
N LEU A 219 -3.26 -2.15 -18.16
CA LEU A 219 -2.04 -1.84 -18.91
C LEU A 219 -1.60 -3.04 -19.76
N ALA A 220 -1.58 -4.25 -19.18
CA ALA A 220 -1.24 -5.48 -19.89
C ALA A 220 -2.19 -5.73 -21.08
N SER A 221 -3.49 -5.49 -20.90
CA SER A 221 -4.49 -5.66 -21.95
C SER A 221 -4.33 -4.67 -23.11
N LYS A 222 -3.81 -3.47 -22.86
CA LYS A 222 -3.53 -2.48 -23.91
C LYS A 222 -2.32 -2.90 -24.74
N ALA A 223 -1.26 -3.42 -24.11
CA ALA A 223 -0.07 -3.89 -24.80
C ALA A 223 -0.42 -4.93 -25.88
N THR A 224 -1.25 -5.93 -25.54
CA THR A 224 -1.68 -6.99 -26.48
C THR A 224 -2.49 -6.50 -27.68
N LYS A 225 -3.19 -5.35 -27.59
CA LYS A 225 -3.99 -4.80 -28.70
C LYS A 225 -3.16 -4.04 -29.73
N THR A 226 -1.89 -3.80 -29.46
CA THR A 226 -0.98 -3.00 -30.30
C THR A 226 -0.01 -3.85 -31.11
N GLU A 227 -0.02 -5.17 -30.90
CA GLU A 227 0.65 -6.19 -31.73
C GLU A 227 -0.33 -6.77 -32.75
#